data_AF-A0A970TU04-F1
#
_entry.id   AF-A0A970TU04-F1
#
_cell.length_a   1.000
_cell.length_b   1.000
_cell.length_c   1.000
_cell.angle_alpha   90.00
_cell.angle_beta   90.00
_cell.angle_gamma   90.00
#
_symmetry.space_group_name_H-M   'P 1'
#
loop_
_entity.id
_entity.type
_entity.pdbx_description
1 polymer ?
#
loop_
_entity_poly.entity_id
_entity_poly.type
_entity_poly.pdbx_seq_one_letter_code
_entity_poly.pdbx_strand_id
1 'polypeptide(L)'
;MSRRPYIIILVVLLVAIAATVGYMYYKKMPQVSKDETKEMLEGYKADLEEKYAVLNDTYEQLSVTKNTEGWQSFSSEWIPELSGIRPADIDKRLPSDYEGKKNVLVSTQGALISLWTEYNRDFLENDATNQERVKEMKSGIEDVFENLEI
;
A
#
# COMPACT_ATOMS: atom_id res chain seq x y z
N MET A 1 4.20 -50.45 -13.58
CA MET A 1 4.50 -49.18 -14.28
C MET A 1 4.69 -48.07 -13.26
N SER A 2 5.88 -47.47 -13.22
CA SER A 2 6.20 -46.31 -12.37
C SER A 2 5.24 -45.16 -12.69
N ARG A 3 4.47 -44.66 -11.71
CA ARG A 3 3.54 -43.52 -11.87
C ARG A 3 4.27 -42.17 -11.91
N ARG A 4 5.55 -42.14 -11.54
CA ARG A 4 6.39 -40.93 -11.45
C ARG A 4 6.53 -40.14 -12.76
N PRO A 5 6.78 -40.74 -13.94
CA PRO A 5 6.92 -39.97 -15.18
C PRO A 5 5.60 -39.32 -15.63
N TYR A 6 4.45 -39.98 -15.39
CA TYR A 6 3.14 -39.43 -15.74
C TYR A 6 2.79 -38.18 -14.91
N ILE A 7 3.14 -38.19 -13.62
CA ILE A 7 2.95 -37.04 -12.72
C ILE A 7 3.81 -35.85 -13.18
N ILE A 8 5.07 -36.08 -13.57
CA ILE A 8 5.96 -35.01 -14.05
C ILE A 8 5.40 -34.37 -15.33
N ILE A 9 4.95 -35.18 -16.29
CA ILE A 9 4.34 -34.70 -17.54
C ILE A 9 3.08 -33.86 -17.25
N LEU A 10 2.23 -34.30 -16.32
CA LEU A 10 1.05 -33.56 -15.87
C LEU A 10 1.39 -32.20 -15.27
N VAL A 11 2.42 -32.14 -14.43
CA VAL A 11 2.88 -30.87 -13.82
C VAL A 11 3.41 -29.91 -14.87
N VAL A 12 4.22 -30.38 -15.83
CA VAL A 12 4.74 -29.55 -16.93
C VAL A 12 3.60 -28.99 -17.80
N LEU A 13 2.58 -29.82 -18.10
CA LEU A 13 1.38 -29.39 -18.82
C LEU A 13 0.59 -28.33 -18.04
N LEU A 14 0.40 -28.51 -16.73
CA LEU A 14 -0.30 -27.54 -15.89
C LEU A 14 0.43 -26.18 -15.84
N VAL A 15 1.76 -26.18 -15.75
CA VAL A 15 2.56 -24.95 -15.79
C VAL A 15 2.45 -24.27 -17.16
N ALA A 16 2.49 -25.01 -18.26
CA ALA A 16 2.32 -24.47 -19.60
C ALA A 16 0.93 -23.86 -19.83
N ILE A 17 -0.13 -24.50 -19.30
CA ILE A 17 -1.50 -23.97 -19.34
C ILE A 17 -1.59 -22.69 -18.51
N ALA A 18 -1.04 -22.67 -17.29
CA ALA A 18 -1.03 -21.47 -16.43
C ALA A 18 -0.31 -20.29 -17.09
N ALA A 19 0.84 -20.53 -17.72
CA ALA A 19 1.58 -19.51 -18.47
C ALA A 19 0.78 -18.97 -19.67
N THR A 20 0.09 -19.84 -20.40
CA THR A 20 -0.70 -19.45 -21.58
C THR A 20 -1.94 -18.65 -21.19
N VAL A 21 -2.64 -19.07 -20.12
CA VAL A 21 -3.79 -18.36 -19.56
C VAL A 21 -3.35 -17.01 -18.99
N GLY A 22 -2.23 -16.95 -18.27
CA GLY A 22 -1.64 -15.71 -17.77
C GLY A 22 -1.27 -14.73 -18.89
N TYR A 23 -0.65 -15.22 -19.97
CA TYR A 23 -0.30 -14.40 -21.13
C TYR A 23 -1.54 -13.87 -21.88
N MET A 24 -2.56 -14.72 -22.12
CA MET A 24 -3.79 -14.27 -22.76
C MET A 24 -4.58 -13.29 -21.89
N TYR A 25 -4.58 -13.48 -20.58
CA TYR A 25 -5.18 -12.57 -19.63
C TYR A 25 -4.48 -11.21 -19.63
N TYR A 26 -3.15 -11.19 -19.57
CA TYR A 26 -2.33 -9.99 -19.69
C TYR A 26 -2.58 -9.22 -21.00
N LYS A 27 -2.73 -9.94 -22.12
CA LYS A 27 -2.99 -9.34 -23.44
C LYS A 27 -4.43 -8.78 -23.57
N LYS A 28 -5.39 -9.30 -22.81
CA LYS A 28 -6.80 -8.90 -22.87
C LYS A 28 -7.21 -7.88 -21.80
N MET A 29 -6.37 -7.61 -20.81
CA MET A 29 -6.66 -6.58 -19.81
C MET A 29 -6.71 -5.20 -20.44
N PRO A 30 -7.73 -4.39 -20.14
CA PRO A 30 -7.76 -2.99 -20.54
C PRO A 30 -6.53 -2.29 -19.93
N GLN A 31 -5.72 -1.71 -20.80
CA GLN A 31 -4.53 -0.95 -20.42
C GLN A 31 -4.92 0.52 -20.28
N VAL A 32 -4.63 1.11 -19.13
CA VAL A 32 -4.80 2.54 -18.89
C VAL A 32 -3.74 3.30 -19.70
N SER A 33 -4.09 4.47 -20.26
CA SER A 33 -3.10 5.26 -21.00
C SER A 33 -1.98 5.75 -20.09
N LYS A 34 -0.85 6.18 -20.68
CA LYS A 34 0.27 6.70 -19.90
C LYS A 34 -0.10 7.96 -19.13
N ASP A 35 -0.83 8.87 -19.75
CA ASP A 35 -1.23 10.14 -19.14
C ASP A 35 -2.22 9.90 -18.00
N GLU A 36 -3.24 9.06 -18.20
CA GLU A 36 -4.18 8.66 -17.14
C GLU A 36 -3.46 7.92 -16.00
N THR A 37 -2.49 7.05 -16.31
CA THR A 37 -1.70 6.35 -15.28
C THR A 37 -0.88 7.33 -14.46
N LYS A 38 -0.25 8.30 -15.14
CA LYS A 38 0.56 9.32 -14.49
C LYS A 38 -0.29 10.15 -13.53
N GLU A 39 -1.38 10.74 -14.03
CA GLU A 39 -2.30 11.57 -13.24
C GLU A 39 -2.86 10.79 -12.04
N MET A 40 -3.27 9.54 -12.26
CA MET A 40 -3.77 8.67 -11.19
C MET A 40 -2.73 8.42 -10.10
N LEU A 41 -1.47 8.14 -10.46
CA LEU A 41 -0.42 7.86 -9.49
C LEU A 41 0.10 9.13 -8.80
N GLU A 42 0.12 10.28 -9.49
CA GLU A 42 0.41 11.57 -8.88
C GLU A 42 -0.67 11.95 -7.85
N GLY A 43 -1.95 11.80 -8.20
CA GLY A 43 -3.07 12.01 -7.27
C GLY A 43 -3.00 11.07 -6.06
N TYR A 44 -2.75 9.78 -6.29
CA TYR A 44 -2.61 8.82 -5.20
C TYR A 44 -1.42 9.12 -4.28
N LYS A 45 -0.29 9.59 -4.83
CA LYS A 45 0.86 10.04 -4.04
C LYS A 45 0.49 11.25 -3.16
N ALA A 46 -0.19 12.24 -3.73
CA ALA A 46 -0.61 13.44 -3.01
C ALA A 46 -1.61 13.11 -1.88
N ASP A 47 -2.59 12.24 -2.15
CA ASP A 47 -3.55 11.79 -1.13
C ASP A 47 -2.86 11.04 0.02
N LEU A 48 -1.86 10.21 -0.28
CA LEU A 48 -1.06 9.51 0.74
C LEU A 48 -0.25 10.50 1.59
N GLU A 49 0.33 11.52 0.98
CA GLU A 49 1.09 12.57 1.66
C GLU A 49 0.18 13.40 2.59
N GLU A 50 -1.02 13.74 2.14
CA GLU A 50 -2.03 14.41 2.99
C GLU A 50 -2.41 13.54 4.19
N LYS A 51 -2.71 12.25 3.97
CA LYS A 51 -3.07 11.33 5.06
C LYS A 51 -1.92 11.12 6.04
N TYR A 52 -0.68 11.13 5.56
CA TYR A 52 0.51 11.08 6.41
C TYR A 52 0.64 12.31 7.30
N ALA A 53 0.49 13.52 6.73
CA ALA A 53 0.56 14.77 7.47
C ALA A 53 -0.52 14.82 8.56
N VAL A 54 -1.78 14.53 8.18
CA VAL A 54 -2.92 14.52 9.12
C VAL A 54 -2.71 13.52 10.26
N LEU A 55 -2.19 12.31 9.97
CA LEU A 55 -1.89 11.30 10.99
C LEU A 55 -0.87 11.80 12.01
N ASN A 56 0.24 12.38 11.54
CA ASN A 56 1.31 12.86 12.42
C ASN A 56 0.85 14.06 13.26
N ASP A 57 0.23 15.06 12.64
CA ASP A 57 -0.26 16.25 13.33
C ASP A 57 -1.27 15.87 14.43
N THR A 58 -2.16 14.92 14.13
CA THR A 58 -3.15 14.43 15.09
C THR A 58 -2.49 13.66 16.23
N TYR A 59 -1.53 12.78 15.92
CA TYR A 59 -0.78 12.05 16.94
C TYR A 59 -0.01 13.00 17.87
N GLU A 60 0.69 13.99 17.33
CA GLU A 60 1.45 14.97 18.12
C GLU A 60 0.55 15.75 19.08
N GLN A 61 -0.66 16.14 18.64
CA GLN A 61 -1.61 16.84 19.49
C GLN A 61 -2.22 15.96 20.59
N LEU A 62 -2.66 14.76 20.23
CA LEU A 62 -3.42 13.90 21.14
C LEU A 62 -2.52 13.12 22.12
N SER A 63 -1.27 12.82 21.72
CA SER A 63 -0.32 12.06 22.54
C SER A 63 0.12 12.82 23.80
N VAL A 64 0.18 14.16 23.75
CA VAL A 64 0.54 15.03 24.90
C VAL A 64 -0.41 14.83 26.08
N THR A 65 -1.71 14.69 25.78
CA THR A 65 -2.75 14.54 26.81
C THR A 65 -3.22 13.10 26.96
N LYS A 66 -2.66 12.17 26.18
CA LYS A 66 -3.12 10.77 26.09
C LYS A 66 -4.64 10.67 25.90
N ASN A 67 -5.17 11.51 25.01
CA ASN A 67 -6.60 11.57 24.73
C ASN A 67 -7.07 10.37 23.88
N THR A 68 -7.41 9.27 24.57
CA THR A 68 -7.87 8.03 23.95
C THR A 68 -9.18 8.20 23.16
N GLU A 69 -10.14 8.97 23.66
CA GLU A 69 -11.43 9.18 22.97
C GLU A 69 -11.24 9.95 21.66
N GLY A 70 -10.44 11.01 21.69
CA GLY A 70 -10.08 11.77 20.49
C GLY A 70 -9.36 10.89 19.46
N TRP A 71 -8.43 10.05 19.93
CA TRP A 71 -7.69 9.13 19.05
C TRP A 71 -8.60 8.06 18.42
N GLN A 72 -9.55 7.52 19.18
CA GLN A 72 -10.54 6.57 18.66
C GLN A 72 -11.46 7.22 17.63
N SER A 73 -11.96 8.44 17.91
CA SER A 73 -12.80 9.19 16.97
C SER A 73 -12.05 9.44 15.65
N PHE A 74 -10.83 9.97 15.74
CA PHE A 74 -9.96 10.17 14.58
C PHE A 74 -9.73 8.87 13.80
N SER A 75 -9.33 7.79 14.49
CA SER A 75 -9.02 6.52 13.85
C SER A 75 -10.22 5.90 13.14
N SER A 76 -11.43 6.11 13.66
CA SER A 76 -12.67 5.59 13.07
C SER A 76 -13.01 6.23 11.72
N GLU A 77 -12.52 7.44 11.46
CA GLU A 77 -12.70 8.17 10.20
C GLU A 77 -11.49 7.99 9.28
N TRP A 78 -10.28 8.15 9.83
CA TRP A 78 -9.03 8.15 9.07
C TRP A 78 -8.71 6.80 8.43
N ILE A 79 -8.96 5.66 9.10
CA ILE A 79 -8.67 4.33 8.54
C ILE A 79 -9.53 4.02 7.30
N PRO A 80 -10.87 4.21 7.33
CA PRO A 80 -11.70 4.11 6.14
C PRO A 80 -11.27 5.07 5.01
N GLU A 81 -10.95 6.32 5.35
CA GLU A 81 -10.50 7.30 4.36
C GLU A 81 -9.19 6.88 3.68
N LEU A 82 -8.18 6.46 4.46
CA LEU A 82 -6.92 5.93 3.91
C LEU A 82 -7.17 4.70 3.04
N SER A 83 -8.14 3.85 3.38
CA SER A 83 -8.49 2.71 2.54
C SER A 83 -9.16 3.15 1.23
N GLY A 84 -9.91 4.25 1.27
CA GLY A 84 -10.69 4.81 0.16
C GLY A 84 -9.89 5.61 -0.86
N ILE A 85 -8.70 6.14 -0.52
CA ILE A 85 -7.86 6.89 -1.47
C ILE A 85 -7.25 6.02 -2.57
N ARG A 86 -7.33 4.68 -2.45
CA ARG A 86 -6.78 3.77 -3.45
C ARG A 86 -7.56 3.94 -4.77
N PRO A 87 -6.89 4.33 -5.88
CA PRO A 87 -7.58 4.55 -7.15
C PRO A 87 -8.24 3.27 -7.67
N ALA A 88 -9.46 3.39 -8.21
CA ALA A 88 -10.21 2.24 -8.74
C ALA A 88 -9.48 1.50 -9.87
N ASP A 89 -8.66 2.23 -10.64
CA ASP A 89 -7.95 1.72 -11.81
C ASP A 89 -6.54 1.21 -11.49
N ILE A 90 -6.11 1.26 -10.22
CA ILE A 90 -4.76 0.85 -9.82
C ILE A 90 -4.50 -0.65 -10.04
N ASP A 91 -5.56 -1.46 -10.11
CA ASP A 91 -5.50 -2.90 -10.35
C ASP A 91 -5.62 -3.27 -11.83
N LYS A 92 -5.87 -2.29 -12.72
CA LYS A 92 -5.81 -2.49 -14.17
C LYS A 92 -4.35 -2.64 -14.62
N ARG A 93 -4.18 -3.06 -15.87
CA ARG A 93 -2.84 -3.17 -16.47
C ARG A 93 -2.29 -1.76 -16.71
N LEU A 94 -1.20 -1.44 -16.02
CA LEU A 94 -0.48 -0.19 -16.19
C LEU A 94 0.65 -0.36 -17.23
N PRO A 95 1.11 0.72 -17.87
CA PRO A 95 2.36 0.71 -18.60
C PRO A 95 3.53 0.31 -17.66
N SER A 96 4.49 -0.47 -18.19
CA SER A 96 5.53 -1.13 -17.37
C SER A 96 6.44 -0.17 -16.60
N ASP A 97 6.61 1.05 -17.10
CA ASP A 97 7.34 2.14 -16.44
C ASP A 97 6.68 2.64 -15.14
N TYR A 98 5.40 2.33 -14.93
CA TYR A 98 4.64 2.74 -13.74
C TYR A 98 4.36 1.59 -12.77
N GLU A 99 4.54 0.32 -13.15
CA GLU A 99 4.25 -0.81 -12.26
C GLU A 99 5.08 -0.77 -10.97
N GLY A 100 6.37 -0.41 -11.07
CA GLY A 100 7.25 -0.24 -9.90
C GLY A 100 6.77 0.88 -8.99
N LYS A 101 6.42 2.03 -9.58
CA LYS A 101 5.95 3.23 -8.86
C LYS A 101 4.65 2.96 -8.12
N LYS A 102 3.70 2.28 -8.79
CA LYS A 102 2.46 1.78 -8.19
C LYS A 102 2.75 0.93 -6.95
N ASN A 103 3.66 -0.04 -7.07
CA ASN A 103 3.97 -0.94 -5.95
C ASN A 103 4.56 -0.16 -4.76
N VAL A 104 5.42 0.83 -5.00
CA VAL A 104 5.96 1.71 -3.95
C VAL A 104 4.84 2.48 -3.24
N LEU A 105 3.90 3.06 -3.98
CA LEU A 105 2.76 3.78 -3.39
C LEU A 105 1.83 2.85 -2.57
N VAL A 106 1.52 1.67 -3.08
CA VAL A 106 0.72 0.66 -2.35
C VAL A 106 1.44 0.20 -1.07
N SER A 107 2.76 -0.02 -1.14
CA SER A 107 3.56 -0.32 0.05
C SER A 107 3.57 0.85 1.04
N THR A 108 3.58 2.09 0.56
CA THR A 108 3.52 3.30 1.40
C THR A 108 2.19 3.40 2.14
N GLN A 109 1.06 3.07 1.50
CA GLN A 109 -0.23 2.94 2.18
C GLN A 109 -0.16 1.90 3.33
N GLY A 110 0.49 0.76 3.11
CA GLY A 110 0.72 -0.25 4.15
C GLY A 110 1.63 0.23 5.28
N ALA A 111 2.63 1.05 4.97
CA ALA A 111 3.50 1.69 5.94
C ALA A 111 2.73 2.70 6.82
N LEU A 112 1.79 3.46 6.25
CA LEU A 112 0.91 4.36 7.01
C LEU A 112 0.03 3.60 8.01
N ILE A 113 -0.54 2.46 7.62
CA ILE A 113 -1.30 1.59 8.53
C ILE A 113 -0.40 1.08 9.66
N SER A 114 0.84 0.72 9.35
CA SER A 114 1.81 0.26 10.34
C SER A 114 2.20 1.36 11.32
N LEU A 115 2.38 2.59 10.82
CA LEU A 115 2.66 3.77 11.65
C LEU A 115 1.49 4.08 12.59
N TRP A 116 0.25 4.11 12.07
CA TRP A 116 -0.95 4.25 12.88
C TRP A 116 -1.04 3.16 13.96
N THR A 117 -0.72 1.91 13.63
CA THR A 117 -0.71 0.80 14.59
C THR A 117 0.30 1.02 15.71
N GLU A 118 1.48 1.56 15.39
CA GLU A 118 2.50 1.87 16.39
C GLU A 118 2.11 3.06 17.27
N TYR A 119 1.39 4.04 16.72
CA TYR A 119 0.78 5.13 17.49
C TYR A 119 -0.36 4.67 18.38
N ASN A 120 -1.15 3.65 17.99
CA ASN A 120 -2.21 3.10 18.84
C ASN A 120 -1.69 2.62 20.21
N ARG A 121 -0.43 2.17 20.26
CA ARG A 121 0.18 1.66 21.50
C ARG A 121 0.10 2.69 22.62
N ASP A 122 0.35 3.95 22.28
CA ASP A 122 0.33 5.08 23.20
C ASP A 122 -1.06 5.42 23.78
N PHE A 123 -2.16 4.94 23.19
CA PHE A 123 -3.54 5.29 23.57
C PHE A 123 -4.39 4.11 24.02
N LEU A 124 -4.14 2.93 23.47
CA LEU A 124 -5.00 1.75 23.59
C LEU A 124 -4.28 0.56 24.22
N GLU A 125 -2.95 0.54 24.16
CA GLU A 125 -2.15 -0.52 24.77
C GLU A 125 -1.50 0.01 26.05
N ASN A 126 -1.27 -0.87 27.03
CA ASN A 126 -0.47 -0.51 28.21
C ASN A 126 1.04 -0.55 27.88
N ASP A 127 1.40 -0.14 26.67
CA ASP A 127 2.74 -0.24 26.12
C ASP A 127 3.15 1.09 25.48
N ALA A 128 4.43 1.41 25.53
CA ALA A 128 4.94 2.65 24.96
C ALA A 128 5.19 2.48 23.46
N THR A 129 4.85 3.52 22.68
CA THR A 129 5.24 3.60 21.27
C THR A 129 6.76 3.49 21.11
N ASN A 130 7.22 2.62 20.20
CA ASN A 130 8.62 2.46 19.89
C ASN A 130 9.11 3.60 18.97
N GLN A 131 9.79 4.58 19.56
CA GLN A 131 10.24 5.79 18.86
C GLN A 131 11.28 5.52 17.76
N GLU A 132 12.13 4.50 17.91
CA GLU A 132 13.09 4.11 16.86
C GLU A 132 12.35 3.58 15.64
N ARG A 133 11.38 2.69 15.87
CA ARG A 133 10.55 2.13 14.80
C ARG A 133 9.70 3.19 14.12
N VAL A 134 9.12 4.13 14.87
CA VAL A 134 8.39 5.29 14.32
C VAL A 134 9.30 6.09 13.40
N LYS A 135 10.53 6.42 13.85
CA LYS A 135 11.48 7.17 13.04
C LYS A 135 11.84 6.46 11.74
N GLU A 136 12.07 5.15 11.78
CA GLU A 136 12.35 4.34 10.59
C GLU A 136 11.16 4.34 9.61
N MET A 137 9.94 4.15 10.11
CA MET A 137 8.74 4.16 9.27
C MET A 137 8.51 5.53 8.64
N LYS A 138 8.62 6.61 9.42
CA LYS A 138 8.48 7.99 8.93
C LYS A 138 9.50 8.29 7.83
N SER A 139 10.79 7.99 8.08
CA SER A 139 11.84 8.21 7.09
C SER A 139 11.61 7.44 5.79
N GLY A 140 11.12 6.20 5.86
CA GLY A 140 10.80 5.41 4.66
C GLY A 140 9.60 5.95 3.88
N ILE A 141 8.60 6.50 4.57
CA ILE A 141 7.44 7.14 3.95
C ILE A 141 7.84 8.48 3.31
N GLU A 142 8.59 9.31 4.04
CA GLU A 142 9.07 10.63 3.60
C GLU A 142 9.98 10.51 2.37
N ASP A 143 10.88 9.52 2.33
CA ASP A 143 11.73 9.25 1.17
C ASP A 143 10.91 9.00 -0.10
N VAL A 144 9.77 8.30 0.01
CA VAL A 144 8.88 8.10 -1.14
C VAL A 144 8.25 9.42 -1.59
N PHE A 145 7.82 10.27 -0.66
CA PHE A 145 7.21 11.55 -1.02
C PHE A 145 8.21 12.51 -1.66
N GLU A 146 9.44 12.53 -1.16
CA GLU A 146 10.50 13.40 -1.68
C GLU A 146 11.09 12.90 -3.00
N ASN A 147 11.33 11.59 -3.12
CA ASN A 147 12.19 11.04 -4.18
C ASN A 147 11.46 10.20 -5.23
N LEU A 148 10.20 9.80 -5.02
CA LEU A 148 9.45 9.08 -6.04
C LEU A 148 8.97 10.02 -7.15
N GLU A 149 9.64 9.96 -8.30
CA GLU A 149 9.20 10.63 -9.54
C GLU A 149 8.16 9.77 -10.27
N ILE A 150 6.98 10.32 -10.55
CA ILE A 150 5.89 9.68 -11.33
C ILE A 150 5.98 10.03 -12.82
#